data_AF-A0A432MNT2-F1
#
_entry.id   AF-A0A432MNT2-F1
#
_cell.length_a   1.000
_cell.length_b   1.000
_cell.length_c   1.000
_cell.angle_alpha   90.00
_cell.angle_beta   90.00
_cell.angle_gamma   90.00
#
_symmetry.space_group_name_H-M   'P 1'
#
loop_
_entity.id
_entity.type
_entity.pdbx_description
1 polymer ?
#
loop_
_entity_poly.entity_id
_entity_poly.type
_entity_poly.pdbx_seq_one_letter_code
_entity_poly.pdbx_strand_id
1 'polypeptide(L)'
;MRSLLTRLSPLAALVGVLVFSGPVASAQTEAAAPALTDNAAPTAEPPVIDLLEGLRSGQLAVKAEGARGGSMTLSVTNRSQSPLRVVLPPGLVASGAAGQFGGMGGFGGGMGGFGGGMGGFGGGMGGMGGMGGMGGMGGMGGMGGMGGMGMGGMGGGGTMPASMGMMMLGMMIMRMIEPDTWDVSSLMMGGMGMMGGGMGGMGGMGMGGMGGMGMGGMGGMGMGGMGGGFRSVPPTGLPTAALQPGQTRNLRTRAVSLAPPVDGRAVLPSEGEPLRLADIAQTDAGRDPLVQKALRQLALEKAPEAVSQLVLWYLIYDLDWATIGRLSRGWANAQELTLARQFADRITQPESELSPIAPATLYLEFQGDEELSASLREVLQGVPMLGLAVEFDAPASPEGPALACLIRAHEAPAEGSDREATVLVYASDAEARSWAPMGKFSLAIPADAPAEQLADNLAGGILGRLVRGQVTKGKKVDGHQTYKLRVDNASPLLLNGLAVAGATTAPDVSPAMIAGFALSPRRSMTFTVTEESVKRLDLESGVTIVAADLSGL
;
A
#
# COMPACT_ATOMS: atom_id res chain seq x y z
N MET A 1 -64.50 -9.53 21.43
CA MET A 1 -65.58 -10.46 21.01
C MET A 1 -65.05 -11.33 19.86
N ARG A 2 -65.29 -12.65 19.91
CA ARG A 2 -65.40 -13.66 18.81
C ARG A 2 -64.47 -13.57 17.57
N SER A 3 -63.89 -14.64 17.02
CA SER A 3 -63.81 -16.07 17.40
C SER A 3 -62.97 -16.90 16.39
N LEU A 4 -62.34 -18.00 16.86
CA LEU A 4 -62.17 -19.35 16.24
C LEU A 4 -61.71 -19.46 14.75
N LEU A 5 -60.61 -20.15 14.40
CA LEU A 5 -60.31 -21.61 14.39
C LEU A 5 -61.15 -22.50 13.43
N THR A 6 -60.48 -23.10 12.41
CA THR A 6 -60.76 -24.34 11.60
C THR A 6 -59.70 -24.40 10.46
N ARG A 7 -59.39 -25.48 9.71
CA ARG A 7 -59.45 -26.97 9.79
C ARG A 7 -58.34 -27.51 8.83
N LEU A 8 -57.47 -28.45 9.22
CA LEU A 8 -57.53 -29.90 8.96
C LEU A 8 -57.87 -30.38 7.52
N SER A 9 -56.82 -30.82 6.79
CA SER A 9 -56.56 -32.00 5.89
C SER A 9 -57.70 -32.86 5.28
N PRO A 10 -57.44 -33.89 4.43
CA PRO A 10 -56.28 -34.27 3.56
C PRO A 10 -56.69 -34.62 2.09
N LEU A 11 -55.76 -35.05 1.21
CA LEU A 11 -55.97 -36.16 0.24
C LEU A 11 -54.64 -36.75 -0.31
N ALA A 12 -54.70 -37.90 -0.99
CA ALA A 12 -53.55 -38.76 -1.34
C ALA A 12 -53.52 -39.20 -2.83
N ALA A 13 -52.64 -40.17 -3.17
CA ALA A 13 -52.34 -40.79 -4.48
C ALA A 13 -51.22 -40.09 -5.31
N LEU A 14 -50.43 -40.77 -6.18
CA LEU A 14 -50.51 -42.15 -6.71
C LEU A 14 -49.10 -42.77 -6.94
N VAL A 15 -49.06 -44.09 -7.14
CA VAL A 15 -47.90 -44.95 -7.46
C VAL A 15 -47.30 -44.69 -8.85
N GLY A 16 -45.98 -44.91 -9.00
CA GLY A 16 -45.28 -44.98 -10.29
C GLY A 16 -44.05 -45.88 -10.26
N VAL A 17 -44.23 -47.19 -10.47
CA VAL A 17 -43.14 -48.16 -10.70
C VAL A 17 -42.79 -48.18 -12.18
N LEU A 18 -41.50 -48.17 -12.52
CA LEU A 18 -41.04 -48.37 -13.90
C LEU A 18 -39.77 -49.21 -13.93
N VAL A 19 -39.85 -50.36 -14.62
CA VAL A 19 -38.79 -51.34 -14.82
C VAL A 19 -38.53 -51.47 -16.31
N PHE A 20 -37.30 -51.21 -16.76
CA PHE A 20 -36.72 -51.70 -18.03
C PHE A 20 -35.19 -51.76 -17.82
N SER A 21 -34.61 -52.96 -17.74
CA SER A 21 -34.04 -53.72 -18.87
C SER A 21 -32.72 -53.13 -19.38
N GLY A 22 -31.60 -53.74 -18.98
CA GLY A 22 -30.28 -53.45 -19.56
C GLY A 22 -29.90 -54.45 -20.66
N PRO A 23 -28.69 -54.32 -21.24
CA PRO A 23 -28.03 -55.41 -21.96
C PRO A 23 -26.74 -55.88 -21.26
N VAL A 24 -26.68 -57.18 -21.02
CA VAL A 24 -25.52 -58.10 -21.10
C VAL A 24 -24.12 -57.46 -20.99
N ALA A 25 -23.48 -57.64 -19.84
CA ALA A 25 -22.04 -57.48 -19.72
C ALA A 25 -21.31 -58.68 -20.37
N SER A 26 -20.37 -58.40 -21.27
CA SER A 26 -19.39 -59.38 -21.75
C SER A 26 -18.14 -59.30 -20.87
N ALA A 27 -17.57 -60.44 -20.49
CA ALA A 27 -16.47 -60.51 -19.54
C ALA A 27 -15.14 -60.03 -20.14
N GLN A 28 -14.32 -59.34 -19.33
CA GLN A 28 -12.86 -59.41 -19.45
C GLN A 28 -12.14 -59.00 -18.16
N THR A 29 -11.44 -60.00 -17.61
CA THR A 29 -10.13 -59.94 -16.94
C THR A 29 -9.90 -58.96 -15.77
N GLU A 30 -9.87 -59.57 -14.59
CA GLU A 30 -9.19 -59.14 -13.37
C GLU A 30 -7.76 -58.61 -13.62
N ALA A 31 -7.52 -57.34 -13.27
CA ALA A 31 -6.20 -56.77 -13.07
C ALA A 31 -6.26 -55.89 -11.81
N ALA A 32 -5.35 -56.14 -10.86
CA ALA A 32 -5.42 -55.53 -9.53
C ALA A 32 -5.28 -53.99 -9.59
N ALA A 33 -6.22 -53.28 -8.95
CA ALA A 33 -6.08 -51.85 -8.72
C ALA A 33 -4.93 -51.60 -7.73
N PRO A 34 -3.99 -50.67 -8.02
CA PRO A 34 -2.99 -50.27 -7.03
C PRO A 34 -3.70 -49.59 -5.86
N ALA A 35 -3.33 -49.99 -4.64
CA ALA A 35 -3.80 -49.32 -3.43
C ALA A 35 -3.38 -47.84 -3.48
N LEU A 36 -4.35 -46.93 -3.36
CA LEU A 36 -4.09 -45.50 -3.19
C LEU A 36 -3.36 -45.32 -1.86
N THR A 37 -2.05 -45.09 -1.92
CA THR A 37 -1.28 -44.67 -0.77
C THR A 37 -1.49 -43.19 -0.56
N ASP A 38 -2.10 -42.81 0.57
CA ASP A 38 -2.16 -41.43 1.06
C ASP A 38 -0.74 -40.97 1.44
N ASN A 39 0.03 -40.61 0.41
CA ASN A 39 1.27 -39.85 0.52
C ASN A 39 1.04 -38.47 -0.08
N ALA A 40 0.17 -37.70 0.56
CA ALA A 40 0.12 -36.25 0.38
C ALA A 40 1.43 -35.67 0.94
N ALA A 41 2.47 -35.65 0.11
CA ALA A 41 3.72 -34.99 0.42
C ALA A 41 3.44 -33.52 0.79
N PRO A 42 4.17 -32.93 1.75
CA PRO A 42 3.97 -31.54 2.12
C PRO A 42 4.13 -30.67 0.88
N THR A 43 3.09 -29.89 0.56
CA THR A 43 3.02 -29.03 -0.62
C THR A 43 4.16 -28.01 -0.54
N ALA A 44 5.28 -28.29 -1.21
CA ALA A 44 6.45 -27.44 -1.16
C ALA A 44 6.09 -26.02 -1.63
N GLU A 45 6.53 -25.02 -0.87
CA GLU A 45 6.25 -23.63 -1.24
C GLU A 45 6.80 -23.34 -2.66
N PRO A 46 6.02 -22.66 -3.51
CA PRO A 46 6.46 -22.37 -4.87
C PRO A 46 7.72 -21.49 -4.85
N PRO A 47 8.71 -21.78 -5.71
CA PRO A 47 9.97 -21.05 -5.73
C PRO A 47 9.73 -19.56 -5.97
N VAL A 48 10.48 -18.76 -5.20
CA VAL A 48 10.45 -17.31 -5.26
C VAL A 48 11.38 -16.84 -6.38
N ILE A 49 10.86 -16.01 -7.29
CA ILE A 49 11.64 -15.49 -8.42
C ILE A 49 11.44 -13.99 -8.58
N ASP A 50 12.53 -13.27 -8.84
CA ASP A 50 12.51 -11.86 -9.17
C ASP A 50 11.90 -11.61 -10.56
N LEU A 51 11.15 -10.52 -10.76
CA LEU A 51 10.53 -10.20 -12.05
C LEU A 51 11.54 -10.04 -13.20
N LEU A 52 12.67 -9.37 -12.96
CA LEU A 52 13.70 -9.12 -13.97
C LEU A 52 14.57 -10.37 -14.21
N GLU A 53 14.77 -11.22 -13.21
CA GLU A 53 15.37 -12.54 -13.38
C GLU A 53 14.46 -13.50 -14.16
N GLY A 54 13.17 -13.54 -13.83
CA GLY A 54 12.16 -14.34 -14.53
C GLY A 54 11.99 -13.93 -15.99
N LEU A 55 12.09 -12.63 -16.29
CA LEU A 55 12.16 -12.10 -17.66
C LEU A 55 13.44 -12.54 -18.39
N ARG A 56 14.61 -12.39 -17.77
CA ARG A 56 15.91 -12.77 -18.38
C ARG A 56 16.05 -14.27 -18.63
N SER A 57 15.52 -15.09 -17.72
CA SER A 57 15.49 -16.56 -17.86
C SER A 57 14.36 -17.09 -18.75
N GLY A 58 13.45 -16.23 -19.21
CA GLY A 58 12.29 -16.59 -20.03
C GLY A 58 11.16 -17.33 -19.29
N GLN A 59 11.30 -17.54 -17.97
CA GLN A 59 10.30 -18.15 -17.10
C GLN A 59 9.05 -17.28 -16.93
N LEU A 60 9.18 -15.96 -17.10
CA LEU A 60 8.08 -15.01 -17.10
C LEU A 60 8.01 -14.27 -18.44
N ALA A 61 6.80 -13.88 -18.83
CA ALA A 61 6.59 -12.76 -19.73
C ALA A 61 5.89 -11.64 -18.99
N VAL A 62 6.25 -10.40 -19.31
CA VAL A 62 5.63 -9.21 -18.75
C VAL A 62 5.27 -8.24 -19.86
N LYS A 63 4.05 -7.74 -19.82
CA LYS A 63 3.62 -6.56 -20.58
C LYS A 63 3.36 -5.46 -19.57
N ALA A 64 3.95 -4.29 -19.78
CA ALA A 64 3.71 -3.11 -18.94
C ALA A 64 2.98 -2.05 -19.78
N GLU A 65 1.85 -1.54 -19.26
CA GLU A 65 1.06 -0.50 -19.92
C GLU A 65 0.66 0.58 -18.92
N GLY A 66 0.71 1.85 -19.33
CA GLY A 66 0.17 2.95 -18.55
C GLY A 66 -1.32 2.76 -18.29
N ALA A 67 -1.76 3.10 -17.08
CA ALA A 67 -3.13 2.92 -16.64
C ALA A 67 -3.69 4.23 -16.09
N ARG A 68 -5.02 4.35 -16.08
CA ARG A 68 -5.72 5.57 -15.68
C ARG A 68 -5.26 6.08 -14.30
N GLY A 69 -5.01 7.39 -14.22
CA GLY A 69 -4.58 8.04 -12.99
C GLY A 69 -3.08 7.95 -12.72
N GLY A 70 -2.26 7.56 -13.71
CA GLY A 70 -0.80 7.54 -13.59
C GLY A 70 -0.21 6.29 -12.94
N SER A 71 -1.05 5.34 -12.54
CA SER A 71 -0.68 3.94 -12.29
C SER A 71 -0.20 3.25 -13.58
N MET A 72 0.34 2.05 -13.47
CA MET A 72 0.53 1.14 -14.61
C MET A 72 -0.03 -0.25 -14.29
N THR A 73 -0.27 -1.04 -15.34
CA THR A 73 -0.65 -2.44 -15.24
C THR A 73 0.51 -3.29 -15.74
N LEU A 74 0.97 -4.21 -14.90
CA LEU A 74 1.93 -5.26 -15.26
C LEU A 74 1.16 -6.57 -15.49
N SER A 75 0.94 -6.95 -16.75
CA SER A 75 0.43 -8.28 -17.08
C SER A 75 1.58 -9.27 -17.01
N VAL A 76 1.69 -10.02 -15.91
CA VAL A 76 2.74 -11.02 -15.68
C VAL A 76 2.19 -12.41 -15.97
N THR A 77 2.79 -13.10 -16.94
CA THR A 77 2.46 -14.47 -17.34
C THR A 77 3.57 -15.43 -16.88
N ASN A 78 3.22 -16.46 -16.11
CA ASN A 78 4.13 -17.57 -15.83
C ASN A 78 4.22 -18.50 -17.05
N ARG A 79 5.44 -18.67 -17.58
CA ARG A 79 5.76 -19.55 -18.73
C ARG A 79 6.42 -20.86 -18.34
N SER A 80 6.77 -21.05 -17.07
CA SER A 80 7.31 -22.31 -16.57
C SER A 80 6.20 -23.38 -16.42
N GLN A 81 6.62 -24.61 -16.17
CA GLN A 81 5.72 -25.74 -15.88
C GLN A 81 5.37 -25.88 -14.38
N SER A 82 5.98 -25.06 -13.50
CA SER A 82 5.73 -25.06 -12.06
C SER A 82 5.02 -23.78 -11.59
N PRO A 83 4.29 -23.79 -10.47
CA PRO A 83 3.80 -22.56 -9.85
C PRO A 83 4.99 -21.71 -9.38
N LEU A 84 4.93 -20.39 -9.59
CA LEU A 84 5.98 -19.45 -9.21
C LEU A 84 5.45 -18.41 -8.23
N ARG A 85 6.27 -17.95 -7.28
CA ARG A 85 6.00 -16.77 -6.45
C ARG A 85 6.84 -15.60 -6.98
N VAL A 86 6.23 -14.74 -7.78
CA VAL A 86 6.94 -13.62 -8.43
C VAL A 86 7.02 -12.42 -7.50
N VAL A 87 8.20 -11.81 -7.39
CA VAL A 87 8.49 -10.63 -6.58
C VAL A 87 8.82 -9.43 -7.48
N LEU A 88 8.37 -8.24 -7.10
CA LEU A 88 8.86 -6.99 -7.71
C LEU A 88 10.18 -6.57 -7.06
N PRO A 89 11.28 -6.39 -7.83
CA PRO A 89 12.50 -5.82 -7.29
C PRO A 89 12.29 -4.33 -6.92
N PRO A 90 12.90 -3.86 -5.83
CA PRO A 90 13.08 -2.43 -5.63
C PRO A 90 14.00 -1.88 -6.73
N GLY A 91 13.67 -0.72 -7.31
CA GLY A 91 14.44 -0.16 -8.42
C GLY A 91 13.95 -0.56 -9.82
N LEU A 92 12.82 -1.26 -9.95
CA LEU A 92 12.22 -1.56 -11.25
C LEU A 92 11.74 -0.27 -11.94
N VAL A 93 12.25 0.00 -13.14
CA VAL A 93 11.85 1.14 -13.98
C VAL A 93 10.95 0.68 -15.12
N ALA A 94 9.99 1.53 -15.50
CA ALA A 94 9.20 1.46 -16.71
C ALA A 94 9.42 2.74 -17.54
N SER A 95 9.78 2.64 -18.83
CA SER A 95 9.93 3.79 -19.73
C SER A 95 8.98 3.72 -20.92
N GLY A 96 8.48 4.88 -21.37
CA GLY A 96 7.54 4.97 -22.49
C GLY A 96 8.18 4.49 -23.79
N ALA A 97 7.67 3.41 -24.39
CA ALA A 97 8.29 2.79 -25.57
C ALA A 97 8.33 3.72 -26.80
N ALA A 98 7.41 4.69 -26.87
CA ALA A 98 7.35 5.71 -27.91
C ALA A 98 8.53 6.72 -27.84
N GLY A 99 9.13 6.91 -26.66
CA GLY A 99 10.18 7.91 -26.43
C GLY A 99 11.61 7.50 -26.82
N GLN A 100 11.85 6.23 -27.15
CA GLN A 100 13.22 5.69 -27.27
C GLN A 100 13.54 5.00 -28.62
N PHE A 101 12.57 4.91 -29.55
CA PHE A 101 12.76 4.19 -30.83
C PHE A 101 12.54 5.04 -32.09
N GLY A 102 12.67 6.36 -31.97
CA GLY A 102 12.70 7.31 -33.11
C GLY A 102 14.04 8.04 -33.31
N GLY A 103 15.03 7.78 -32.44
CA GLY A 103 16.24 8.62 -32.30
C GLY A 103 17.49 8.20 -33.09
N MET A 104 17.41 7.26 -34.05
CA MET A 104 18.61 6.85 -34.80
C MET A 104 18.30 6.22 -36.19
N GLY A 105 17.54 6.92 -37.04
CA GLY A 105 17.22 6.39 -38.37
C GLY A 105 16.68 7.41 -39.36
N GLY A 106 17.58 8.08 -40.09
CA GLY A 106 17.25 8.77 -41.34
C GLY A 106 17.52 10.27 -41.38
N PHE A 107 18.77 10.66 -41.68
CA PHE A 107 19.08 11.61 -42.78
C PHE A 107 20.59 11.57 -43.10
N GLY A 108 21.05 10.42 -43.60
CA GLY A 108 22.23 10.37 -44.45
C GLY A 108 21.78 10.50 -45.90
N GLY A 109 22.30 11.48 -46.65
CA GLY A 109 21.98 11.69 -48.07
C GLY A 109 21.75 13.15 -48.44
N GLY A 110 22.83 13.92 -48.61
CA GLY A 110 22.77 15.35 -48.93
C GLY A 110 24.16 15.92 -49.25
N MET A 111 24.71 15.54 -50.39
CA MET A 111 26.06 15.86 -50.84
C MET A 111 26.13 17.25 -51.52
N GLY A 112 27.17 18.03 -51.20
CA GLY A 112 27.45 19.35 -51.79
C GLY A 112 26.80 20.52 -51.03
N GLY A 113 27.44 21.68 -50.86
CA GLY A 113 28.74 22.15 -51.35
C GLY A 113 28.71 23.67 -51.56
N PHE A 114 29.88 24.31 -51.65
CA PHE A 114 30.14 25.72 -52.03
C PHE A 114 29.75 26.88 -51.09
N GLY A 115 30.72 27.82 -50.96
CA GLY A 115 30.51 29.25 -50.67
C GLY A 115 30.37 29.63 -49.19
N GLY A 116 31.19 30.48 -48.56
CA GLY A 116 32.30 31.32 -49.07
C GLY A 116 31.88 32.77 -49.34
N GLY A 117 32.46 33.72 -48.60
CA GLY A 117 32.19 35.17 -48.67
C GLY A 117 31.55 35.69 -47.37
N MET A 118 32.14 36.52 -46.50
CA MET A 118 33.06 37.68 -46.59
C MET A 118 32.34 39.04 -46.72
N GLY A 119 32.60 39.92 -45.74
CA GLY A 119 32.22 41.34 -45.73
C GLY A 119 30.77 41.63 -45.28
N GLY A 120 30.46 42.72 -44.56
CA GLY A 120 31.33 43.77 -44.01
C GLY A 120 30.63 45.13 -44.03
N PHE A 121 30.96 46.02 -43.06
CA PHE A 121 30.49 47.42 -42.93
C PHE A 121 28.97 47.57 -42.72
N GLY A 122 28.48 48.33 -41.73
CA GLY A 122 28.58 49.79 -41.58
C GLY A 122 27.21 50.39 -41.99
N GLY A 123 26.63 51.42 -41.38
CA GLY A 123 27.09 52.33 -40.34
C GLY A 123 26.33 53.66 -40.51
N GLY A 124 25.67 54.16 -39.46
CA GLY A 124 24.90 55.43 -39.52
C GLY A 124 23.56 55.36 -40.29
N MET A 125 22.75 56.43 -40.37
CA MET A 125 22.69 57.69 -39.58
C MET A 125 21.41 58.46 -39.97
N GLY A 126 20.66 59.01 -38.99
CA GLY A 126 19.54 59.94 -39.23
C GLY A 126 18.27 59.31 -39.85
N GLY A 127 17.10 59.97 -39.83
CA GLY A 127 16.76 61.29 -39.27
C GLY A 127 15.76 62.02 -40.18
N MET A 128 14.71 62.63 -39.60
CA MET A 128 13.57 63.29 -40.29
C MET A 128 12.74 62.35 -41.21
N GLY A 129 11.44 62.58 -41.46
CA GLY A 129 10.52 63.59 -40.92
C GLY A 129 9.53 64.09 -41.98
N GLY A 130 8.24 64.20 -41.64
CA GLY A 130 7.26 65.04 -42.35
C GLY A 130 6.15 64.34 -43.16
N MET A 131 4.97 64.98 -43.13
CA MET A 131 3.78 64.82 -44.00
C MET A 131 3.06 63.44 -44.05
N GLY A 132 1.73 63.36 -44.21
CA GLY A 132 0.70 64.41 -44.32
C GLY A 132 -0.21 64.21 -45.54
N GLY A 133 -1.54 64.18 -45.33
CA GLY A 133 -2.57 63.98 -46.38
C GLY A 133 -3.03 62.50 -46.46
N MET A 134 -4.31 62.09 -46.33
CA MET A 134 -5.63 62.64 -46.69
C MET A 134 -6.07 62.37 -48.14
N GLY A 135 -7.18 61.63 -48.29
CA GLY A 135 -7.99 61.53 -49.51
C GLY A 135 -7.78 60.28 -50.37
N GLY A 136 -8.86 59.62 -50.79
CA GLY A 136 -8.82 58.50 -51.75
C GLY A 136 -10.00 57.54 -51.59
N MET A 137 -11.06 57.72 -52.40
CA MET A 137 -12.27 56.90 -52.38
C MET A 137 -12.40 56.10 -53.69
N GLY A 138 -12.79 54.82 -53.58
CA GLY A 138 -13.26 54.00 -54.71
C GLY A 138 -12.19 53.26 -55.52
N GLY A 139 -12.52 52.05 -55.96
CA GLY A 139 -11.63 51.22 -56.80
C GLY A 139 -12.00 49.74 -56.75
N MET A 140 -12.89 49.31 -57.64
CA MET A 140 -13.36 47.91 -57.76
C MET A 140 -12.54 47.16 -58.82
N GLY A 141 -12.14 45.93 -58.52
CA GLY A 141 -11.62 44.96 -59.51
C GLY A 141 -10.10 44.98 -59.72
N GLY A 142 -9.49 43.80 -59.77
CA GLY A 142 -8.05 43.63 -59.98
C GLY A 142 -7.53 42.28 -59.50
N MET A 143 -7.70 41.24 -60.33
CA MET A 143 -7.17 39.90 -60.07
C MET A 143 -5.72 39.80 -60.58
N GLY A 144 -4.79 39.42 -59.69
CA GLY A 144 -3.44 38.95 -60.06
C GLY A 144 -2.28 39.79 -59.49
N GLY A 145 -1.16 39.12 -59.19
CA GLY A 145 0.12 39.80 -58.91
C GLY A 145 0.66 39.71 -57.48
N MET A 146 1.10 38.51 -57.09
CA MET A 146 2.36 38.24 -56.37
C MET A 146 3.16 39.44 -55.80
N GLY A 147 3.33 39.49 -54.47
CA GLY A 147 4.42 40.24 -53.81
C GLY A 147 3.98 41.22 -52.72
N GLY A 148 4.41 40.98 -51.47
CA GLY A 148 4.20 41.91 -50.35
C GLY A 148 4.33 41.25 -48.99
N MET A 149 5.50 41.41 -48.35
CA MET A 149 5.70 41.02 -46.94
C MET A 149 4.80 41.86 -46.02
N GLY A 150 4.17 41.24 -45.03
CA GLY A 150 3.41 41.92 -43.99
C GLY A 150 3.25 41.03 -42.75
N MET A 151 3.82 41.45 -41.62
CA MET A 151 3.71 40.77 -40.33
C MET A 151 2.25 40.62 -39.87
N GLY A 152 1.93 39.54 -39.14
CA GLY A 152 0.69 39.51 -38.36
C GLY A 152 0.24 38.16 -37.80
N GLY A 153 0.81 37.74 -36.66
CA GLY A 153 0.10 36.91 -35.66
C GLY A 153 -0.41 35.52 -36.07
N MET A 154 0.47 34.52 -36.15
CA MET A 154 0.05 33.11 -36.07
C MET A 154 -0.46 32.78 -34.65
N GLY A 155 -1.76 32.95 -34.42
CA GLY A 155 -2.51 32.39 -33.28
C GLY A 155 -3.00 30.97 -33.54
N GLY A 156 -2.15 30.10 -34.08
CA GLY A 156 -2.51 28.73 -34.45
C GLY A 156 -2.24 27.75 -33.30
N GLY A 157 -3.29 27.10 -32.78
CA GLY A 157 -3.20 26.10 -31.72
C GLY A 157 -2.56 24.79 -32.18
N GLY A 158 -1.25 24.81 -32.42
CA GLY A 158 -0.45 23.60 -32.65
C GLY A 158 -0.23 22.85 -31.35
N THR A 159 -0.74 21.62 -31.26
CA THR A 159 -0.28 20.64 -30.27
C THR A 159 1.24 20.49 -30.39
N MET A 160 2.00 20.78 -29.34
CA MET A 160 3.46 20.73 -29.40
C MET A 160 3.96 19.31 -29.74
N PRO A 161 4.97 19.15 -30.61
CA PRO A 161 5.50 17.83 -30.94
C PRO A 161 6.14 17.15 -29.72
N ALA A 162 5.87 15.86 -29.53
CA ALA A 162 6.43 15.07 -28.43
C ALA A 162 7.97 14.93 -28.46
N SER A 163 8.63 15.34 -29.55
CA SER A 163 10.08 15.21 -29.76
C SER A 163 10.94 16.04 -28.80
N MET A 164 10.38 17.03 -28.09
CA MET A 164 11.14 17.82 -27.09
C MET A 164 11.04 17.28 -25.65
N GLY A 165 10.22 16.24 -25.41
CA GLY A 165 10.15 15.52 -24.13
C GLY A 165 11.02 14.26 -24.04
N MET A 166 11.76 13.91 -25.11
CA MET A 166 12.38 12.58 -25.29
C MET A 166 13.76 12.39 -24.65
N MET A 167 14.00 12.83 -23.40
CA MET A 167 15.27 12.51 -22.70
C MET A 167 15.16 11.95 -21.28
N MET A 168 14.04 12.08 -20.55
CA MET A 168 13.99 11.70 -19.11
C MET A 168 12.73 10.93 -18.68
N LEU A 169 12.02 10.24 -19.58
CA LEU A 169 10.85 9.41 -19.23
C LEU A 169 11.23 8.01 -18.71
N GLY A 170 12.00 7.98 -17.63
CA GLY A 170 12.03 6.84 -16.72
C GLY A 170 10.96 7.02 -15.65
N MET A 171 10.18 5.99 -15.37
CA MET A 171 9.26 5.95 -14.23
C MET A 171 9.66 4.79 -13.34
N MET A 172 9.73 5.01 -12.03
CA MET A 172 10.00 3.96 -11.05
C MET A 172 8.69 3.29 -10.63
N ILE A 173 8.70 1.96 -10.53
CA ILE A 173 7.64 1.19 -9.91
C ILE A 173 7.88 1.17 -8.40
N MET A 174 7.22 2.07 -7.67
CA MET A 174 7.23 2.04 -6.22
C MET A 174 6.22 1.03 -5.69
N ARG A 175 6.52 0.47 -4.52
CA ARG A 175 5.74 -0.60 -3.91
C ARG A 175 4.44 -0.07 -3.29
N MET A 176 3.47 0.26 -4.14
CA MET A 176 2.08 0.39 -3.73
C MET A 176 1.17 -0.44 -4.65
N ILE A 177 0.63 -1.48 -4.04
CA ILE A 177 -0.32 -2.45 -4.59
C ILE A 177 -1.71 -1.81 -4.64
N GLU A 178 -2.47 -2.00 -5.72
CA GLU A 178 -3.93 -1.93 -5.60
C GLU A 178 -4.46 -3.22 -4.97
N PRO A 179 -5.15 -3.17 -3.81
CA PRO A 179 -5.43 -4.36 -2.98
C PRO A 179 -6.12 -5.50 -3.71
N ASP A 180 -6.95 -5.19 -4.70
CA ASP A 180 -7.78 -6.13 -5.43
C ASP A 180 -7.03 -6.86 -6.57
N THR A 181 -5.76 -6.54 -6.84
CA THR A 181 -4.98 -7.09 -7.98
C THR A 181 -3.81 -8.01 -7.62
N TRP A 182 -3.35 -7.98 -6.36
CA TRP A 182 -2.27 -8.81 -5.85
C TRP A 182 -2.78 -9.90 -4.91
N ASP A 183 -1.94 -10.90 -4.64
CA ASP A 183 -2.38 -12.07 -3.87
C ASP A 183 -2.43 -11.82 -2.35
N VAL A 184 -3.44 -11.05 -1.92
CA VAL A 184 -3.76 -10.87 -0.50
C VAL A 184 -4.22 -12.15 0.18
N SER A 185 -4.46 -13.27 -0.53
CA SER A 185 -4.77 -14.54 0.14
C SER A 185 -3.56 -15.13 0.86
N SER A 186 -2.34 -14.78 0.43
CA SER A 186 -1.10 -15.03 1.18
C SER A 186 -1.04 -14.31 2.54
N LEU A 187 -1.90 -13.31 2.78
CA LEU A 187 -2.05 -12.60 4.06
C LEU A 187 -3.10 -13.24 5.00
N MET A 188 -3.92 -14.18 4.51
CA MET A 188 -4.92 -14.89 5.34
C MET A 188 -4.50 -16.32 5.73
N MET A 189 -3.52 -16.93 5.06
CA MET A 189 -3.03 -18.28 5.41
C MET A 189 -1.88 -18.31 6.45
N GLY A 190 -1.28 -17.17 6.79
CA GLY A 190 -0.07 -17.09 7.63
C GLY A 190 -0.23 -17.43 9.12
N GLY A 191 -1.42 -17.84 9.59
CA GLY A 191 -1.69 -18.02 11.03
C GLY A 191 -2.52 -19.25 11.44
N MET A 192 -2.92 -20.13 10.51
CA MET A 192 -3.90 -21.21 10.78
C MET A 192 -3.47 -22.62 10.35
N GLY A 193 -2.16 -22.85 10.23
CA GLY A 193 -1.60 -24.14 9.79
C GLY A 193 -1.14 -25.13 10.88
N MET A 194 -1.27 -24.80 12.18
CA MET A 194 -0.59 -25.53 13.27
C MET A 194 -1.47 -25.96 14.46
N MET A 195 -2.79 -25.76 14.42
CA MET A 195 -3.70 -26.35 15.43
C MET A 195 -4.98 -26.88 14.80
N GLY A 196 -5.27 -28.16 15.08
CA GLY A 196 -6.40 -28.92 14.52
C GLY A 196 -5.94 -30.00 13.54
N GLY A 197 -5.93 -31.28 13.88
CA GLY A 197 -6.32 -31.89 15.15
C GLY A 197 -6.34 -33.40 15.02
N GLY A 198 -5.23 -34.06 15.33
CA GLY A 198 -5.12 -35.52 15.30
C GLY A 198 -5.90 -36.15 16.47
N MET A 199 -7.22 -36.24 16.35
CA MET A 199 -8.09 -36.81 17.38
C MET A 199 -9.26 -37.58 16.76
N GLY A 200 -8.98 -38.83 16.36
CA GLY A 200 -9.93 -39.71 15.67
C GLY A 200 -9.53 -41.18 15.74
N GLY A 201 -9.03 -41.65 16.89
CA GLY A 201 -8.40 -42.97 17.02
C GLY A 201 -8.45 -43.57 18.43
N MET A 202 -9.60 -43.49 19.11
CA MET A 202 -9.80 -44.13 20.42
C MET A 202 -10.67 -45.40 20.30
N GLY A 203 -10.03 -46.48 19.84
CA GLY A 203 -10.58 -47.83 19.82
C GLY A 203 -9.62 -48.80 20.50
N GLY A 204 -9.59 -48.80 21.84
CA GLY A 204 -8.63 -49.59 22.61
C GLY A 204 -8.91 -49.59 24.11
N MET A 205 -9.81 -50.46 24.56
CA MET A 205 -9.95 -50.76 25.98
C MET A 205 -8.71 -51.53 26.48
N GLY A 206 -7.87 -50.88 27.28
CA GLY A 206 -6.74 -51.49 27.97
C GLY A 206 -6.79 -51.18 29.47
N MET A 207 -7.10 -52.18 30.29
CA MET A 207 -7.06 -52.06 31.75
C MET A 207 -5.62 -51.98 32.28
N GLY A 208 -5.43 -51.24 33.38
CA GLY A 208 -4.35 -51.46 34.35
C GLY A 208 -3.28 -50.36 34.39
N GLY A 209 -3.24 -49.60 35.48
CA GLY A 209 -2.24 -48.54 35.69
C GLY A 209 -2.54 -47.69 36.93
N MET A 210 -2.08 -48.13 38.09
CA MET A 210 -2.38 -47.54 39.40
C MET A 210 -1.32 -46.49 39.81
N GLY A 211 -1.76 -45.32 40.29
CA GLY A 211 -0.97 -44.46 41.20
C GLY A 211 -0.41 -43.14 40.65
N GLY A 212 -0.61 -42.05 41.41
CA GLY A 212 -0.10 -40.68 41.14
C GLY A 212 -1.23 -39.64 41.09
N MET A 213 -1.76 -39.16 42.23
CA MET A 213 -1.30 -37.95 42.95
C MET A 213 -1.23 -36.67 42.11
N GLY A 214 -1.95 -35.62 42.54
CA GLY A 214 -1.68 -34.23 42.14
C GLY A 214 -2.79 -33.52 41.37
N MET A 215 -3.92 -33.22 42.00
CA MET A 215 -4.75 -32.10 41.53
C MET A 215 -4.03 -30.78 41.86
N GLY A 216 -3.65 -30.03 40.82
CA GLY A 216 -3.21 -28.63 40.88
C GLY A 216 -3.86 -27.89 39.71
N GLY A 217 -4.47 -26.73 39.99
CA GLY A 217 -5.47 -26.13 39.11
C GLY A 217 -4.96 -25.45 37.85
N MET A 218 -5.90 -25.24 36.92
CA MET A 218 -5.79 -24.43 35.71
C MET A 218 -5.24 -23.00 35.97
N GLY A 219 -4.47 -22.49 35.00
CA GLY A 219 -4.16 -21.08 34.81
C GLY A 219 -3.58 -20.89 33.42
N GLY A 220 -4.32 -20.27 32.50
CA GLY A 220 -3.99 -20.32 31.07
C GLY A 220 -2.78 -19.45 30.67
N MET A 221 -1.64 -20.07 30.40
CA MET A 221 -0.51 -19.44 29.69
C MET A 221 -0.51 -19.89 28.23
N GLY A 222 -1.25 -19.18 27.38
CA GLY A 222 -1.53 -19.59 26.00
C GLY A 222 -1.59 -18.43 24.99
N MET A 223 -0.79 -17.38 25.16
CA MET A 223 -0.68 -16.24 24.24
C MET A 223 0.75 -15.67 24.09
N GLY A 224 1.78 -16.33 24.62
CA GLY A 224 3.18 -15.89 24.52
C GLY A 224 3.93 -16.60 23.40
N GLY A 225 4.07 -15.98 22.22
CA GLY A 225 4.80 -16.63 21.12
C GLY A 225 4.80 -15.94 19.74
N MET A 226 4.08 -14.84 19.53
CA MET A 226 4.23 -14.02 18.31
C MET A 226 5.04 -12.76 18.63
N GLY A 227 6.26 -12.68 18.09
CA GLY A 227 7.22 -11.60 18.32
C GLY A 227 6.88 -10.26 17.64
N GLY A 228 5.63 -9.83 17.73
CA GLY A 228 5.20 -8.45 17.47
C GLY A 228 4.64 -7.88 18.76
N GLY A 229 5.14 -6.73 19.21
CA GLY A 229 4.73 -6.13 20.48
C GLY A 229 3.29 -5.60 20.47
N PHE A 230 2.86 -4.95 21.55
CA PHE A 230 1.46 -4.59 21.84
C PHE A 230 0.67 -4.07 20.63
N ARG A 231 -0.30 -4.88 20.17
CA ARG A 231 -1.18 -4.61 19.01
C ARG A 231 -0.42 -4.24 17.73
N SER A 232 0.76 -4.80 17.53
CA SER A 232 1.57 -4.59 16.32
C SER A 232 1.24 -5.64 15.25
N VAL A 233 1.12 -5.21 13.99
CA VAL A 233 1.12 -6.13 12.84
C VAL A 233 2.58 -6.37 12.40
N PRO A 234 3.01 -7.60 12.10
CA PRO A 234 4.37 -7.85 11.64
C PRO A 234 4.68 -7.13 10.31
N PRO A 235 5.88 -6.55 10.15
CA PRO A 235 6.25 -5.84 8.94
C PRO A 235 6.32 -6.80 7.75
N THR A 236 5.53 -6.55 6.70
CA THR A 236 5.52 -7.44 5.53
C THR A 236 6.78 -7.32 4.66
N GLY A 237 7.37 -8.46 4.31
CA GLY A 237 8.38 -8.60 3.26
C GLY A 237 7.86 -8.18 1.87
N LEU A 238 8.70 -8.27 0.83
CA LEU A 238 8.42 -7.78 -0.53
C LEU A 238 7.10 -8.30 -1.15
N PRO A 239 6.50 -7.58 -2.12
CA PRO A 239 5.17 -7.92 -2.64
C PRO A 239 5.29 -9.15 -3.52
N THR A 240 4.41 -10.14 -3.32
CA THR A 240 4.47 -11.37 -4.12
C THR A 240 3.15 -11.71 -4.78
N ALA A 241 3.22 -12.25 -5.99
CA ALA A 241 2.08 -12.81 -6.71
C ALA A 241 2.36 -14.30 -6.99
N ALA A 242 1.51 -15.18 -6.47
CA ALA A 242 1.50 -16.57 -6.86
C ALA A 242 0.93 -16.71 -8.29
N LEU A 243 1.64 -17.37 -9.18
CA LEU A 243 1.22 -17.63 -10.55
C LEU A 243 1.28 -19.11 -10.86
N GLN A 244 0.13 -19.70 -11.18
CA GLN A 244 0.07 -21.06 -11.71
C GLN A 244 0.70 -21.13 -13.11
N PRO A 245 1.15 -22.31 -13.59
CA PRO A 245 1.66 -22.49 -14.95
C PRO A 245 0.69 -21.93 -16.01
N GLY A 246 1.18 -21.11 -16.93
CA GLY A 246 0.38 -20.44 -17.95
C GLY A 246 -0.53 -19.31 -17.46
N GLN A 247 -0.66 -19.09 -16.15
CA GLN A 247 -1.52 -18.03 -15.60
C GLN A 247 -0.92 -16.66 -15.93
N THR A 248 -1.78 -15.76 -16.40
CA THR A 248 -1.50 -14.32 -16.46
C THR A 248 -2.27 -13.61 -15.36
N ARG A 249 -1.61 -12.73 -14.59
CA ARG A 249 -2.28 -11.78 -13.69
C ARG A 249 -1.95 -10.35 -14.10
N ASN A 250 -2.96 -9.49 -14.03
CA ASN A 250 -2.82 -8.05 -14.25
C ASN A 250 -2.58 -7.39 -12.90
N LEU A 251 -1.33 -7.05 -12.64
CA LEU A 251 -0.86 -6.52 -11.37
C LEU A 251 -0.82 -5.00 -11.49
N ARG A 252 -1.75 -4.29 -10.83
CA ARG A 252 -1.77 -2.83 -10.89
C ARG A 252 -0.81 -2.27 -9.85
N THR A 253 0.13 -1.46 -10.32
CA THR A 253 1.22 -0.89 -9.53
C THR A 253 1.25 0.62 -9.73
N ARG A 254 1.67 1.35 -8.70
CA ARG A 254 1.82 2.80 -8.80
C ARG A 254 3.21 3.17 -9.31
N ALA A 255 3.27 4.24 -10.08
CA ALA A 255 4.51 4.78 -10.62
C ALA A 255 4.89 6.06 -9.85
N VAL A 256 6.18 6.34 -9.76
CA VAL A 256 6.69 7.70 -9.57
C VAL A 256 7.57 8.08 -10.75
N SER A 257 7.55 9.34 -11.14
CA SER A 257 8.29 9.85 -12.28
C SER A 257 9.73 10.19 -11.90
N LEU A 258 10.69 9.75 -12.72
CA LEU A 258 12.08 10.22 -12.69
C LEU A 258 12.28 11.43 -13.63
N ALA A 259 11.19 11.98 -14.19
CA ALA A 259 11.19 13.17 -15.05
C ALA A 259 10.96 14.45 -14.20
N PRO A 260 11.35 15.64 -14.70
CA PRO A 260 11.15 16.88 -13.96
C PRO A 260 9.65 17.21 -13.88
N PRO A 261 9.20 17.96 -12.85
CA PRO A 261 7.81 18.41 -12.76
C PRO A 261 7.41 19.24 -13.99
N VAL A 262 6.26 18.91 -14.59
CA VAL A 262 5.60 19.73 -15.62
C VAL A 262 4.29 20.24 -15.04
N ASP A 263 4.07 21.56 -15.09
CA ASP A 263 2.91 22.24 -14.50
C ASP A 263 2.64 21.86 -13.02
N GLY A 264 3.70 21.59 -12.26
CA GLY A 264 3.65 21.17 -10.85
C GLY A 264 3.21 19.73 -10.61
N ARG A 265 3.22 18.88 -11.65
CA ARG A 265 2.83 17.48 -11.59
C ARG A 265 3.93 16.55 -12.06
N ALA A 266 3.91 15.32 -11.55
CA ALA A 266 4.71 14.24 -12.09
C ALA A 266 4.28 13.93 -13.53
N VAL A 267 5.24 13.66 -14.41
CA VAL A 267 4.94 13.18 -15.75
C VAL A 267 4.70 11.67 -15.67
N LEU A 268 3.44 11.28 -15.79
CA LEU A 268 2.95 9.92 -15.64
C LEU A 268 2.42 9.40 -17.00
N PRO A 269 2.34 8.08 -17.22
CA PRO A 269 2.10 7.53 -18.55
C PRO A 269 0.64 7.67 -18.95
N SER A 270 0.40 7.72 -20.26
CA SER A 270 -0.96 7.72 -20.80
C SER A 270 -1.63 6.36 -20.65
N GLU A 271 -2.96 6.33 -20.54
CA GLU A 271 -3.72 5.08 -20.49
C GLU A 271 -3.53 4.29 -21.80
N GLY A 272 -3.06 3.04 -21.69
CA GLY A 272 -2.69 2.20 -22.83
C GLY A 272 -1.30 2.46 -23.43
N GLU A 273 -0.49 3.35 -22.85
CA GLU A 273 0.87 3.60 -23.33
C GLU A 273 1.76 2.36 -23.08
N PRO A 274 2.39 1.75 -24.10
CA PRO A 274 3.25 0.59 -23.90
C PRO A 274 4.57 1.01 -23.24
N LEU A 275 4.92 0.33 -22.15
CA LEU A 275 6.11 0.62 -21.35
C LEU A 275 7.15 -0.52 -21.46
N ARG A 276 8.44 -0.16 -21.42
CA ARG A 276 9.56 -1.10 -21.36
C ARG A 276 10.10 -1.16 -19.94
N LEU A 277 10.26 -2.37 -19.40
CA LEU A 277 10.81 -2.58 -18.07
C LEU A 277 12.34 -2.67 -18.10
N ALA A 278 12.99 -2.06 -17.11
CA ALA A 278 14.44 -2.02 -16.92
C ALA A 278 14.82 -1.96 -15.44
N ASP A 279 16.09 -2.19 -15.12
CA ASP A 279 16.66 -1.87 -13.80
C ASP A 279 17.01 -0.37 -13.74
N ILE A 280 16.80 0.28 -12.59
CA ILE A 280 17.18 1.68 -12.36
C ILE A 280 18.63 1.98 -12.76
N ALA A 281 19.57 1.07 -12.52
CA ALA A 281 20.98 1.24 -12.85
C ALA A 281 21.25 1.39 -14.37
N GLN A 282 20.25 1.15 -15.22
CA GLN A 282 20.29 1.35 -16.67
C GLN A 282 19.81 2.75 -17.10
N THR A 283 19.34 3.58 -16.18
CA THR A 283 18.87 4.96 -16.44
C THR A 283 19.95 5.99 -16.09
N ASP A 284 19.85 7.21 -16.66
CA ASP A 284 20.76 8.31 -16.30
C ASP A 284 20.60 8.74 -14.83
N ALA A 285 19.37 8.85 -14.32
CA ALA A 285 19.09 9.14 -12.91
C ALA A 285 19.65 8.06 -11.97
N GLY A 286 19.64 6.80 -12.40
CA GLY A 286 20.22 5.67 -11.67
C GLY A 286 21.74 5.60 -11.68
N ARG A 287 22.46 6.54 -12.33
CA ARG A 287 23.92 6.63 -12.19
C ARG A 287 24.35 7.22 -10.85
N ASP A 288 23.49 7.97 -10.18
CA ASP A 288 23.74 8.48 -8.84
C ASP A 288 23.51 7.37 -7.79
N PRO A 289 24.55 6.97 -7.01
CA PRO A 289 24.40 6.00 -5.93
C PRO A 289 23.41 6.43 -4.85
N LEU A 290 23.28 7.73 -4.58
CA LEU A 290 22.34 8.28 -3.60
C LEU A 290 20.89 8.07 -4.07
N VAL A 291 20.60 8.34 -5.35
CA VAL A 291 19.30 8.08 -5.96
C VAL A 291 18.99 6.58 -5.93
N GLN A 292 19.94 5.69 -6.28
CA GLN A 292 19.73 4.24 -6.13
C GLN A 292 19.42 3.83 -4.67
N LYS A 293 20.17 4.36 -3.71
CA LYS A 293 20.01 4.08 -2.27
C LYS A 293 18.62 4.52 -1.78
N ALA A 294 18.26 5.77 -2.06
CA ALA A 294 16.94 6.32 -1.75
C ALA A 294 15.81 5.48 -2.37
N LEU A 295 15.93 5.10 -3.63
CA LEU A 295 14.91 4.30 -4.33
C LEU A 295 14.72 2.90 -3.73
N ARG A 296 15.82 2.22 -3.35
CA ARG A 296 15.73 0.92 -2.65
C ARG A 296 15.09 1.08 -1.28
N GLN A 297 15.45 2.13 -0.56
CA GLN A 297 14.98 2.36 0.80
C GLN A 297 13.49 2.76 0.84
N LEU A 298 13.04 3.68 -0.05
CA LEU A 298 11.62 4.01 -0.24
C LEU A 298 10.77 2.76 -0.57
N ALA A 299 11.29 1.85 -1.41
CA ALA A 299 10.59 0.61 -1.75
C ALA A 299 10.55 -0.41 -0.60
N LEU A 300 11.59 -0.46 0.24
CA LEU A 300 11.66 -1.29 1.44
C LEU A 300 10.68 -0.81 2.52
N GLU A 301 10.67 0.50 2.79
CA GLU A 301 9.78 1.18 3.74
C GLU A 301 8.34 1.33 3.22
N LYS A 302 8.05 0.90 1.98
CA LYS A 302 6.74 1.02 1.31
C LYS A 302 6.28 2.48 1.22
N ALA A 303 7.21 3.42 1.07
CA ALA A 303 6.92 4.86 1.07
C ALA A 303 5.81 5.22 0.05
N PRO A 304 4.82 6.05 0.43
CA PRO A 304 3.77 6.45 -0.49
C PRO A 304 4.33 7.08 -1.77
N GLU A 305 3.61 6.88 -2.87
CA GLU A 305 3.84 7.51 -4.18
C GLU A 305 4.09 9.02 -4.04
N ALA A 306 3.27 9.69 -3.21
CA ALA A 306 3.42 11.12 -2.97
C ALA A 306 4.78 11.43 -2.31
N VAL A 307 5.11 10.79 -1.18
CA VAL A 307 6.39 10.98 -0.47
C VAL A 307 7.56 10.67 -1.39
N SER A 308 7.52 9.52 -2.07
CA SER A 308 8.54 9.07 -3.01
C SER A 308 8.76 10.07 -4.15
N GLN A 309 7.70 10.64 -4.71
CA GLN A 309 7.81 11.64 -5.78
C GLN A 309 8.46 12.95 -5.30
N LEU A 310 8.13 13.40 -4.09
CA LEU A 310 8.72 14.60 -3.47
C LEU A 310 10.22 14.40 -3.20
N VAL A 311 10.60 13.24 -2.65
CA VAL A 311 12.01 12.86 -2.44
C VAL A 311 12.79 12.84 -3.76
N LEU A 312 12.22 12.26 -4.82
CA LEU A 312 12.89 12.18 -6.12
C LEU A 312 13.06 13.54 -6.80
N TRP A 313 12.13 14.47 -6.60
CA TRP A 313 12.27 15.85 -7.07
C TRP A 313 13.36 16.62 -6.32
N TYR A 314 13.53 16.36 -5.02
CA TYR A 314 14.65 16.91 -4.25
C TYR A 314 15.98 16.33 -4.75
N LEU A 315 16.12 15.01 -4.80
CA LEU A 315 17.40 14.34 -5.11
C LEU A 315 17.84 14.45 -6.57
N ILE A 316 16.93 14.37 -7.55
CA ILE A 316 17.29 14.34 -8.98
C ILE A 316 17.40 15.76 -9.58
N TYR A 317 16.64 16.72 -9.05
CA TYR A 317 16.48 18.05 -9.64
C TYR A 317 16.87 19.22 -8.73
N ASP A 318 17.41 18.95 -7.55
CA ASP A 318 17.87 19.96 -6.57
C ASP A 318 16.79 21.02 -6.27
N LEU A 319 15.51 20.60 -6.23
CA LEU A 319 14.39 21.49 -5.97
C LEU A 319 14.25 21.72 -4.47
N ASP A 320 14.30 22.99 -4.05
CA ASP A 320 14.12 23.35 -2.64
C ASP A 320 12.73 22.97 -2.11
N TRP A 321 12.64 22.66 -0.82
CA TRP A 321 11.38 22.20 -0.19
C TRP A 321 10.23 23.20 -0.27
N ALA A 322 10.49 24.51 -0.36
CA ALA A 322 9.43 25.50 -0.55
C ALA A 322 8.92 25.48 -1.99
N THR A 323 9.78 25.26 -2.98
CA THR A 323 9.40 25.02 -4.38
C THR A 323 8.62 23.72 -4.54
N ILE A 324 9.14 22.61 -3.99
CA ILE A 324 8.44 21.32 -3.96
C ILE A 324 7.04 21.47 -3.34
N GLY A 325 6.95 22.09 -2.16
CA GLY A 325 5.66 22.35 -1.50
C GLY A 325 4.73 23.24 -2.32
N ARG A 326 5.25 24.26 -3.02
CA ARG A 326 4.42 25.11 -3.91
C ARG A 326 3.82 24.31 -5.08
N LEU A 327 4.58 23.38 -5.65
CA LEU A 327 4.16 22.52 -6.78
C LEU A 327 3.18 21.43 -6.32
N SER A 328 3.43 20.79 -5.17
CA SER A 328 2.70 19.59 -4.74
C SER A 328 1.36 19.85 -4.04
N ARG A 329 1.05 21.10 -3.67
CA ARG A 329 -0.18 21.54 -2.95
C ARG A 329 -1.51 20.95 -3.44
N GLY A 330 -1.62 20.58 -4.71
CA GLY A 330 -2.85 20.02 -5.28
C GLY A 330 -3.03 18.51 -5.08
N TRP A 331 -1.99 17.79 -4.64
CA TRP A 331 -1.99 16.31 -4.59
C TRP A 331 -1.27 15.71 -3.38
N ALA A 332 -0.27 16.39 -2.78
CA ALA A 332 0.35 16.01 -1.52
C ALA A 332 -0.18 16.87 -0.35
N ASN A 333 -0.20 16.31 0.86
CA ASN A 333 -0.46 17.06 2.08
C ASN A 333 0.85 17.44 2.81
N ALA A 334 0.74 18.28 3.85
CA ALA A 334 1.92 18.77 4.57
C ALA A 334 2.64 17.67 5.38
N GLN A 335 1.92 16.67 5.90
CA GLN A 335 2.56 15.51 6.54
C GLN A 335 3.40 14.69 5.55
N GLU A 336 2.90 14.47 4.33
CA GLU A 336 3.64 13.80 3.25
C GLU A 336 4.91 14.59 2.84
N LEU A 337 4.86 15.93 2.91
CA LEU A 337 6.02 16.79 2.68
C LEU A 337 7.06 16.72 3.82
N THR A 338 6.60 16.67 5.07
CA THR A 338 7.47 16.52 6.26
C THR A 338 8.16 15.16 6.26
N LEU A 339 7.42 14.07 5.99
CA LEU A 339 7.96 12.72 5.80
C LEU A 339 9.01 12.68 4.67
N ALA A 340 8.72 13.32 3.52
CA ALA A 340 9.66 13.38 2.40
C ALA A 340 10.96 14.13 2.77
N ARG A 341 10.86 15.23 3.52
CA ARG A 341 12.03 15.99 3.98
C ARG A 341 12.91 15.14 4.89
N GLN A 342 12.33 14.55 5.95
CA GLN A 342 13.11 13.78 6.90
C GLN A 342 13.76 12.54 6.29
N PHE A 343 13.08 11.89 5.35
CA PHE A 343 13.68 10.80 4.58
C PHE A 343 14.90 11.28 3.78
N ALA A 344 14.80 12.44 3.11
CA ALA A 344 15.90 13.01 2.36
C ALA A 344 17.07 13.45 3.26
N ASP A 345 16.76 14.07 4.41
CA ASP A 345 17.76 14.44 5.42
C ASP A 345 18.47 13.19 5.98
N ARG A 346 17.71 12.12 6.30
CA ARG A 346 18.24 10.82 6.74
C ARG A 346 19.10 10.13 5.67
N ILE A 347 18.67 10.11 4.41
CA ILE A 347 19.37 9.36 3.36
C ILE A 347 20.63 10.08 2.84
N THR A 348 20.73 11.39 3.07
CA THR A 348 21.90 12.22 2.73
C THR A 348 22.96 12.29 3.84
N GLN A 349 22.64 11.85 5.06
CA GLN A 349 23.63 11.71 6.14
C GLN A 349 24.73 10.69 5.79
N PRO A 350 25.99 10.94 6.21
CA PRO A 350 27.10 10.03 5.96
C PRO A 350 26.90 8.71 6.70
N GLU A 351 27.36 7.59 6.13
CA GLU A 351 27.07 6.25 6.68
C GLU A 351 27.67 5.99 8.07
N SER A 352 28.66 6.79 8.49
CA SER A 352 29.21 6.80 9.86
C SER A 352 28.27 7.41 10.91
N GLU A 353 27.25 8.17 10.50
CA GLU A 353 26.26 8.83 11.36
C GLU A 353 24.87 8.19 11.25
N LEU A 354 24.69 7.24 10.31
CA LEU A 354 23.46 6.47 10.17
C LEU A 354 23.26 5.56 11.39
N SER A 355 22.44 6.03 12.32
CA SER A 355 21.78 5.14 13.27
C SER A 355 20.95 4.09 12.51
N PRO A 356 20.76 2.87 13.06
CA PRO A 356 19.76 1.96 12.51
C PRO A 356 18.42 2.68 12.41
N ILE A 357 17.64 2.41 11.35
CA ILE A 357 16.37 3.09 11.08
C ILE A 357 15.46 2.90 12.29
N ALA A 358 15.37 3.93 13.13
CA ALA A 358 14.51 3.92 14.29
C ALA A 358 13.06 3.84 13.78
N PRO A 359 12.23 2.93 14.34
CA PRO A 359 10.80 3.03 14.14
C PRO A 359 10.33 4.43 14.58
N ALA A 360 9.24 4.93 14.00
CA ALA A 360 8.62 6.13 14.55
C ALA A 360 8.28 5.91 16.03
N THR A 361 8.37 6.99 16.81
CA THR A 361 8.30 6.91 18.27
C THR A 361 6.88 7.18 18.78
N LEU A 362 6.48 6.37 19.75
CA LEU A 362 5.37 6.63 20.66
C LEU A 362 5.96 6.98 22.04
N TYR A 363 5.89 8.26 22.41
CA TYR A 363 6.29 8.72 23.73
C TYR A 363 5.17 8.50 24.74
N LEU A 364 5.49 7.96 25.92
CA LEU A 364 4.55 7.80 27.03
C LEU A 364 5.00 8.65 28.23
N GLU A 365 4.13 9.53 28.69
CA GLU A 365 4.30 10.34 29.90
C GLU A 365 3.26 9.90 30.94
N PHE A 366 3.71 9.68 32.17
CA PHE A 366 2.87 9.28 33.30
C PHE A 366 2.79 10.39 34.34
N GLN A 367 1.59 10.65 34.85
CA GLN A 367 1.34 11.63 35.91
C GLN A 367 0.46 11.00 37.00
N GLY A 368 0.93 11.01 38.24
CA GLY A 368 0.21 10.53 39.42
C GLY A 368 0.75 9.21 39.96
N ASP A 369 0.12 8.10 39.57
CA ASP A 369 0.35 6.77 40.14
C ASP A 369 1.70 6.16 39.73
N GLU A 370 2.67 6.20 40.63
CA GLU A 370 4.04 5.71 40.41
C GLU A 370 4.12 4.18 40.30
N GLU A 371 3.21 3.43 40.91
CA GLU A 371 3.18 1.96 40.84
C GLU A 371 2.69 1.50 39.45
N LEU A 372 1.63 2.16 38.94
CA LEU A 372 1.17 2.00 37.56
C LEU A 372 2.24 2.45 36.56
N SER A 373 2.92 3.57 36.81
CA SER A 373 4.01 4.09 35.97
C SER A 373 5.16 3.09 35.88
N ALA A 374 5.64 2.58 37.02
CA ALA A 374 6.74 1.63 37.07
C ALA A 374 6.42 0.30 36.36
N SER A 375 5.25 -0.28 36.64
CA SER A 375 4.82 -1.56 36.05
C SER A 375 4.58 -1.48 34.53
N LEU A 376 3.98 -0.39 34.04
CA LEU A 376 3.86 -0.17 32.59
C LEU A 376 5.21 0.15 31.93
N ARG A 377 6.12 0.88 32.61
CA ARG A 377 7.48 1.12 32.09
C ARG A 377 8.25 -0.19 31.92
N GLU A 378 8.20 -1.09 32.91
CA GLU A 378 8.85 -2.41 32.86
C GLU A 378 8.35 -3.27 31.69
N VAL A 379 7.03 -3.37 31.50
CA VAL A 379 6.42 -4.18 30.43
C VAL A 379 6.63 -3.61 29.03
N LEU A 380 6.74 -2.28 28.89
CA LEU A 380 6.86 -1.60 27.60
C LEU A 380 8.30 -1.34 27.17
N GLN A 381 9.28 -1.43 28.07
CA GLN A 381 10.68 -1.12 27.74
C GLN A 381 11.24 -2.05 26.66
N GLY A 382 11.58 -1.47 25.51
CA GLY A 382 12.11 -2.22 24.36
C GLY A 382 11.06 -3.05 23.59
N VAL A 383 9.78 -2.97 23.97
CA VAL A 383 8.68 -3.67 23.29
C VAL A 383 7.92 -2.66 22.41
N PRO A 384 7.82 -2.88 21.08
CA PRO A 384 7.11 -1.94 20.22
C PRO A 384 5.60 -1.98 20.46
N MET A 385 4.92 -0.84 20.22
CA MET A 385 3.47 -0.71 20.33
C MET A 385 2.92 -0.13 19.02
N LEU A 386 1.95 -0.81 18.40
CA LEU A 386 1.39 -0.44 17.07
C LEU A 386 2.44 -0.34 15.95
N GLY A 387 3.55 -1.08 16.05
CA GLY A 387 4.72 -0.99 15.16
C GLY A 387 5.74 0.11 15.53
N LEU A 388 5.45 0.92 16.56
CA LEU A 388 6.26 2.06 16.98
C LEU A 388 7.22 1.70 18.12
N ALA A 389 8.38 2.35 18.15
CA ALA A 389 9.27 2.29 19.31
C ALA A 389 8.61 3.03 20.47
N VAL A 390 8.55 2.39 21.65
CA VAL A 390 8.05 3.04 22.86
C VAL A 390 9.23 3.71 23.57
N GLU A 391 9.13 5.02 23.73
CA GLU A 391 10.02 5.82 24.56
C GLU A 391 9.21 6.46 25.68
N PHE A 392 9.89 6.86 26.75
CA PHE A 392 9.25 7.56 27.86
C PHE A 392 9.62 9.04 27.88
N ASP A 393 8.77 9.84 28.51
CA ASP A 393 9.03 11.24 28.83
C ASP A 393 9.16 12.11 27.55
N ALA A 394 8.01 12.49 26.99
CA ALA A 394 7.92 13.14 25.68
C ALA A 394 8.74 14.46 25.58
N PRO A 395 9.46 14.70 24.48
CA PRO A 395 10.21 15.94 24.29
C PRO A 395 9.24 17.14 24.17
N ALA A 396 9.71 18.33 24.59
CA ALA A 396 8.90 19.56 24.57
C ALA A 396 8.35 19.93 23.18
N SER A 397 9.05 19.51 22.12
CA SER A 397 8.61 19.53 20.74
C SER A 397 8.95 18.19 20.07
N PRO A 398 8.11 17.66 19.17
CA PRO A 398 8.44 16.46 18.41
C PRO A 398 9.66 16.70 17.51
N GLU A 399 10.51 15.69 17.36
CA GLU A 399 11.62 15.68 16.38
C GLU A 399 11.15 15.20 14.99
N GLY A 400 9.91 14.69 14.90
CA GLY A 400 9.30 14.20 13.68
C GLY A 400 7.84 13.81 13.78
N PRO A 401 7.26 13.22 12.72
CA PRO A 401 6.07 12.38 12.73
C PRO A 401 6.17 11.37 13.86
N ALA A 402 5.45 11.65 14.93
CA ALA A 402 5.52 10.91 16.19
C ALA A 402 4.18 11.03 16.92
N LEU A 403 4.02 10.18 17.93
CA LEU A 403 2.87 10.20 18.83
C LEU A 403 3.35 10.41 20.26
N ALA A 404 2.54 11.08 21.08
CA ALA A 404 2.76 11.18 22.51
C ALA A 404 1.45 10.89 23.25
N CYS A 405 1.51 10.15 24.36
CA CYS A 405 0.37 9.92 25.22
C CYS A 405 0.70 10.35 26.64
N LEU A 406 -0.18 11.17 27.23
CA LEU A 406 -0.12 11.54 28.64
C LEU A 406 -1.18 10.75 29.39
N ILE A 407 -0.73 9.83 30.26
CA ILE A 407 -1.55 9.01 31.14
C ILE A 407 -1.64 9.70 32.51
N ARG A 408 -2.85 10.13 32.88
CA ARG A 408 -3.15 10.69 34.22
C ARG A 408 -3.99 9.71 35.01
N ALA A 409 -3.41 9.07 36.01
CA ALA A 409 -4.16 8.25 36.95
C ALA A 409 -4.99 9.13 37.88
N HIS A 410 -6.21 8.70 38.19
CA HIS A 410 -7.08 9.31 39.20
C HIS A 410 -7.07 8.47 40.47
N GLU A 411 -7.32 9.11 41.62
CA GLU A 411 -7.55 8.39 42.87
C GLU A 411 -8.77 7.47 42.75
N ALA A 412 -8.69 6.28 43.35
CA ALA A 412 -9.80 5.34 43.37
C ALA A 412 -11.02 5.97 44.08
N PRO A 413 -12.25 5.81 43.56
CA PRO A 413 -13.44 6.26 44.26
C PRO A 413 -13.58 5.54 45.60
N ALA A 414 -14.06 6.23 46.64
CA ALA A 414 -14.12 5.73 48.01
C ALA A 414 -14.97 4.44 48.21
N GLU A 415 -15.80 4.09 47.23
CA GLU A 415 -16.55 2.82 47.14
C GLU A 415 -16.21 2.08 45.84
N GLY A 416 -14.95 1.62 45.70
CA GLY A 416 -14.50 0.78 44.59
C GLY A 416 -13.03 0.38 44.68
N SER A 417 -12.69 -0.77 44.12
CA SER A 417 -11.29 -1.24 43.94
C SER A 417 -10.67 -0.74 42.64
N ASP A 418 -11.50 -0.39 41.67
CA ASP A 418 -11.06 -0.14 40.30
C ASP A 418 -10.66 1.33 40.13
N ARG A 419 -9.40 1.54 39.72
CA ARG A 419 -8.84 2.84 39.37
C ARG A 419 -9.21 3.18 37.93
N GLU A 420 -9.18 4.47 37.57
CA GLU A 420 -9.32 4.95 36.20
C GLU A 420 -8.18 5.92 35.88
N ALA A 421 -7.63 5.84 34.67
CA ALA A 421 -6.73 6.85 34.14
C ALA A 421 -7.35 7.54 32.93
N THR A 422 -7.20 8.86 32.82
CA THR A 422 -7.46 9.58 31.57
C THR A 422 -6.20 9.59 30.71
N VAL A 423 -6.30 9.01 29.52
CA VAL A 423 -5.24 9.06 28.51
C VAL A 423 -5.54 10.18 27.51
N LEU A 424 -4.61 11.12 27.39
CA LEU A 424 -4.61 12.20 26.40
C LEU A 424 -3.67 11.81 25.26
N VAL A 425 -4.19 11.66 24.05
CA VAL A 425 -3.40 11.28 22.87
C VAL A 425 -3.06 12.52 22.07
N TYR A 426 -1.78 12.68 21.74
CA TYR A 426 -1.22 13.73 20.90
C TYR A 426 -0.50 13.12 19.70
N ALA A 427 -0.46 13.90 18.62
CA ALA A 427 0.34 13.63 17.43
C ALA A 427 1.18 14.87 17.13
N SER A 428 2.33 14.71 16.48
CA SER A 428 3.02 15.86 15.90
C SER A 428 2.11 16.56 14.87
N ASP A 429 2.24 17.89 14.77
CA ASP A 429 1.55 18.67 13.75
C ASP A 429 2.04 18.35 12.32
N ALA A 430 1.50 19.07 11.33
CA ALA A 430 1.82 18.82 9.93
C ALA A 430 3.27 19.15 9.53
N GLU A 431 3.97 19.97 10.31
CA GLU A 431 5.37 20.38 10.10
C GLU A 431 6.34 19.65 11.06
N ALA A 432 5.80 18.76 11.91
CA ALA A 432 6.49 18.16 13.06
C ALA A 432 7.19 19.17 13.97
N ARG A 433 6.50 20.26 14.34
CA ARG A 433 7.05 21.33 15.20
C ARG A 433 6.40 21.44 16.58
N SER A 434 5.15 21.02 16.70
CA SER A 434 4.39 21.06 17.95
C SER A 434 3.50 19.82 18.13
N TRP A 435 3.10 19.57 19.37
CA TRP A 435 2.16 18.52 19.73
C TRP A 435 0.71 19.01 19.56
N ALA A 436 -0.06 18.32 18.71
CA ALA A 436 -1.47 18.57 18.46
C ALA A 436 -2.35 17.47 19.11
N PRO A 437 -3.42 17.82 19.84
CA PRO A 437 -4.28 16.83 20.48
C PRO A 437 -5.08 16.02 19.45
N MET A 438 -5.08 14.69 19.58
CA MET A 438 -5.85 13.75 18.77
C MET A 438 -7.09 13.19 19.46
N GLY A 439 -7.16 13.29 20.79
CA GLY A 439 -8.35 12.97 21.56
C GLY A 439 -8.02 12.53 22.98
N LYS A 440 -9.02 11.99 23.67
CA LYS A 440 -8.85 11.35 24.97
C LYS A 440 -9.68 10.09 25.09
N PHE A 441 -9.34 9.25 26.05
CA PHE A 441 -10.16 8.11 26.49
C PHE A 441 -9.88 7.79 27.96
N SER A 442 -10.75 6.96 28.52
CA SER A 442 -10.63 6.39 29.86
C SER A 442 -10.01 5.00 29.76
N LEU A 443 -8.96 4.77 30.53
CA LEU A 443 -8.33 3.47 30.74
C LEU A 443 -8.78 2.95 32.11
N ALA A 444 -9.59 1.90 32.12
CA ALA A 444 -9.94 1.19 33.34
C ALA A 444 -8.71 0.42 33.86
N ILE A 445 -8.47 0.51 35.18
CA ILE A 445 -7.37 -0.15 35.88
C ILE A 445 -7.99 -0.97 37.03
N PRO A 446 -8.49 -2.20 36.74
CA PRO A 446 -8.93 -3.12 37.78
C PRO A 446 -7.78 -3.42 38.75
N ALA A 447 -8.09 -3.61 40.04
CA ALA A 447 -7.07 -3.76 41.09
C ALA A 447 -6.04 -4.88 40.81
N ASP A 448 -6.50 -6.01 40.26
CA ASP A 448 -5.68 -7.20 39.98
C ASP A 448 -5.29 -7.34 38.48
N ALA A 449 -5.42 -6.28 37.68
CA ALA A 449 -5.12 -6.36 36.24
C ALA A 449 -3.60 -6.43 35.98
N PRO A 450 -3.11 -7.45 35.24
CA PRO A 450 -1.69 -7.54 34.88
C PRO A 450 -1.29 -6.39 33.94
N ALA A 451 -0.05 -5.92 34.07
CA ALA A 451 0.46 -4.76 33.34
C ALA A 451 0.43 -4.95 31.82
N GLU A 452 0.56 -6.18 31.32
CA GLU A 452 0.41 -6.54 29.91
C GLU A 452 -1.03 -6.32 29.40
N GLN A 453 -2.04 -6.58 30.22
CA GLN A 453 -3.44 -6.30 29.86
C GLN A 453 -3.71 -4.79 29.87
N LEU A 454 -3.12 -4.05 30.82
CA LEU A 454 -3.21 -2.59 30.85
C LEU A 454 -2.50 -1.95 29.64
N ALA A 455 -1.34 -2.48 29.26
CA ALA A 455 -0.59 -2.09 28.05
C ALA A 455 -1.38 -2.38 26.76
N ASP A 456 -2.03 -3.54 26.65
CA ASP A 456 -2.89 -3.87 25.51
C ASP A 456 -4.13 -2.95 25.42
N ASN A 457 -4.78 -2.68 26.56
CA ASN A 457 -5.91 -1.75 26.65
C ASN A 457 -5.50 -0.31 26.28
N LEU A 458 -4.33 0.14 26.75
CA LEU A 458 -3.73 1.43 26.38
C LEU A 458 -3.49 1.49 24.86
N ALA A 459 -2.83 0.48 24.28
CA ALA A 459 -2.57 0.38 22.85
C ALA A 459 -3.86 0.39 22.01
N GLY A 460 -4.91 -0.32 22.45
CA GLY A 460 -6.22 -0.35 21.79
C GLY A 460 -6.94 0.99 21.83
N GLY A 461 -6.91 1.67 22.97
CA GLY A 461 -7.46 3.01 23.13
C GLY A 461 -6.74 4.07 22.29
N ILE A 462 -5.41 3.98 22.18
CA ILE A 462 -4.59 4.81 21.28
C ILE A 462 -4.97 4.53 19.83
N LEU A 463 -4.94 3.27 19.40
CA LEU A 463 -5.23 2.84 18.03
C LEU A 463 -6.60 3.33 17.52
N GLY A 464 -7.64 3.26 18.37
CA GLY A 464 -8.98 3.77 18.07
C GLY A 464 -9.09 5.28 17.86
N ARG A 465 -8.01 6.06 18.07
CA ARG A 465 -7.90 7.49 17.72
C ARG A 465 -7.13 7.71 16.42
N LEU A 466 -6.20 6.80 16.09
CA LEU A 466 -5.28 6.87 14.96
C LEU A 466 -5.86 6.31 13.66
N VAL A 467 -6.62 5.21 13.73
CA VAL A 467 -7.14 4.52 12.54
C VAL A 467 -8.62 4.23 12.72
N ARG A 468 -9.43 4.43 11.67
CA ARG A 468 -10.87 4.13 11.68
C ARG A 468 -11.23 3.22 10.53
N GLY A 469 -12.01 2.18 10.81
CA GLY A 469 -12.60 1.30 9.80
C GLY A 469 -14.09 1.60 9.63
N GLN A 470 -14.60 1.46 8.41
CA GLN A 470 -16.04 1.51 8.10
C GLN A 470 -16.35 0.52 6.97
N VAL A 471 -17.32 -0.37 7.16
CA VAL A 471 -17.81 -1.25 6.09
C VAL A 471 -19.09 -0.68 5.46
N THR A 472 -19.18 -0.75 4.14
CA THR A 472 -20.37 -0.32 3.37
C THR A 472 -20.73 -1.37 2.32
N LYS A 473 -22.02 -1.47 1.95
CA LYS A 473 -22.46 -2.43 0.92
C LYS A 473 -22.00 -1.97 -0.46
N GLY A 474 -21.27 -2.85 -1.15
CA GLY A 474 -20.77 -2.63 -2.51
C GLY A 474 -21.80 -2.98 -3.59
N LYS A 475 -21.37 -2.90 -4.85
CA LYS A 475 -22.17 -3.43 -5.97
C LYS A 475 -22.13 -4.96 -5.96
N LYS A 476 -23.16 -5.62 -6.48
CA LYS A 476 -23.04 -7.05 -6.77
C LYS A 476 -22.05 -7.27 -7.91
N VAL A 477 -21.21 -8.29 -7.78
CA VAL A 477 -20.27 -8.76 -8.79
C VAL A 477 -20.60 -10.23 -9.02
N ASP A 478 -20.89 -10.58 -10.27
CA ASP A 478 -21.28 -11.95 -10.67
C ASP A 478 -22.42 -12.55 -9.83
N GLY A 479 -23.38 -11.70 -9.42
CA GLY A 479 -24.51 -12.06 -8.56
C GLY A 479 -24.23 -12.06 -7.06
N HIS A 480 -22.95 -12.18 -6.66
CA HIS A 480 -22.51 -12.16 -5.26
C HIS A 480 -22.49 -10.74 -4.69
N GLN A 481 -22.84 -10.60 -3.41
CA GLN A 481 -22.77 -9.31 -2.73
C GLN A 481 -21.32 -9.01 -2.32
N THR A 482 -20.81 -7.85 -2.73
CA THR A 482 -19.51 -7.34 -2.26
C THR A 482 -19.71 -6.25 -1.21
N TYR A 483 -18.68 -6.00 -0.41
CA TYR A 483 -18.62 -4.93 0.56
C TYR A 483 -17.36 -4.11 0.34
N LYS A 484 -17.36 -2.86 0.82
CA LYS A 484 -16.25 -1.93 0.78
C LYS A 484 -15.85 -1.57 2.20
N LEU A 485 -14.68 -2.04 2.62
CA LEU A 485 -14.04 -1.64 3.86
C LEU A 485 -13.21 -0.39 3.58
N ARG A 486 -13.71 0.78 4.01
CA ARG A 486 -12.95 2.02 4.06
C ARG A 486 -12.08 2.03 5.32
N VAL A 487 -10.83 2.42 5.17
CA VAL A 487 -9.89 2.67 6.28
C VAL A 487 -9.41 4.11 6.17
N ASP A 488 -9.56 4.87 7.24
CA ASP A 488 -9.07 6.25 7.37
C ASP A 488 -7.86 6.27 8.32
N ASN A 489 -6.71 6.75 7.84
CA ASN A 489 -5.52 6.99 8.65
C ASN A 489 -5.57 8.45 9.17
N ALA A 490 -5.83 8.62 10.45
CA ALA A 490 -5.85 9.90 11.15
C ALA A 490 -4.54 10.21 11.90
N SER A 491 -3.55 9.32 11.88
CA SER A 491 -2.22 9.55 12.46
C SER A 491 -1.39 10.53 11.60
N PRO A 492 -0.23 11.04 12.09
CA PRO A 492 0.77 11.72 11.27
C PRO A 492 1.72 10.73 10.55
N LEU A 493 1.51 9.42 10.70
CA LEU A 493 2.40 8.33 10.30
C LEU A 493 1.88 7.58 9.07
N LEU A 494 2.75 6.79 8.44
CA LEU A 494 2.33 5.77 7.47
C LEU A 494 1.58 4.64 8.18
N LEU A 495 0.57 4.07 7.52
CA LEU A 495 -0.05 2.81 7.93
C LEU A 495 0.24 1.75 6.87
N ASN A 496 1.02 0.73 7.24
CA ASN A 496 1.56 -0.31 6.35
C ASN A 496 0.84 -1.66 6.48
N GLY A 497 0.14 -1.84 7.60
CA GLY A 497 -0.63 -3.02 7.94
C GLY A 497 -1.60 -2.75 9.09
N LEU A 498 -2.64 -3.57 9.17
CA LEU A 498 -3.68 -3.53 10.18
C LEU A 498 -4.34 -4.89 10.36
N ALA A 499 -4.98 -5.10 11.50
CA ALA A 499 -5.89 -6.23 11.71
C ALA A 499 -7.30 -5.71 12.01
N VAL A 500 -8.32 -6.29 11.36
CA VAL A 500 -9.73 -5.94 11.56
C VAL A 500 -10.52 -7.07 12.22
N ALA A 501 -11.44 -6.67 13.08
CA ALA A 501 -12.54 -7.47 13.59
C ALA A 501 -13.82 -6.61 13.64
N GLY A 502 -14.95 -7.22 13.93
CA GLY A 502 -16.20 -6.55 14.27
C GLY A 502 -16.15 -5.91 15.66
N ALA A 503 -17.18 -5.15 16.01
CA ALA A 503 -17.31 -4.54 17.33
C ALA A 503 -17.81 -5.54 18.39
N THR A 504 -18.60 -6.53 17.96
CA THR A 504 -19.14 -7.60 18.82
C THR A 504 -18.56 -8.99 18.50
N THR A 505 -17.42 -9.04 17.82
CA THR A 505 -16.72 -10.30 17.50
C THR A 505 -16.36 -11.08 18.76
N ALA A 506 -16.66 -12.38 18.76
CA ALA A 506 -16.34 -13.26 19.88
C ALA A 506 -14.81 -13.48 20.02
N PRO A 507 -14.28 -13.69 21.24
CA PRO A 507 -12.82 -13.74 21.49
C PRO A 507 -12.07 -14.86 20.76
N ASP A 508 -12.76 -15.90 20.31
CA ASP A 508 -12.23 -17.05 19.56
C ASP A 508 -12.07 -16.78 18.05
N VAL A 509 -12.70 -15.72 17.52
CA VAL A 509 -12.63 -15.38 16.10
C VAL A 509 -11.36 -14.57 15.81
N SER A 510 -10.38 -15.20 15.14
CA SER A 510 -9.14 -14.54 14.73
C SER A 510 -9.40 -13.33 13.81
N PRO A 511 -8.87 -12.14 14.16
CA PRO A 511 -8.92 -10.95 13.31
C PRO A 511 -8.31 -11.19 11.92
N ALA A 512 -8.82 -10.51 10.90
CA ALA A 512 -8.23 -10.57 9.57
C ALA A 512 -7.12 -9.52 9.43
N MET A 513 -5.91 -9.99 9.11
CA MET A 513 -4.78 -9.13 8.79
C MET A 513 -4.86 -8.62 7.35
N ILE A 514 -4.64 -7.33 7.16
CA ILE A 514 -4.47 -6.66 5.87
C ILE A 514 -3.14 -5.92 5.95
N ALA A 515 -2.17 -6.23 5.10
CA ALA A 515 -0.84 -5.64 5.19
C ALA A 515 -0.12 -5.63 3.83
N GLY A 516 1.00 -4.88 3.74
CA GLY A 516 1.73 -4.72 2.48
C GLY A 516 1.10 -3.71 1.52
N PHE A 517 0.15 -2.91 2.00
CA PHE A 517 -0.20 -1.62 1.42
C PHE A 517 0.63 -0.52 2.10
N ALA A 518 0.47 0.73 1.66
CA ALA A 518 0.88 1.90 2.42
C ALA A 518 -0.20 2.98 2.29
N LEU A 519 -0.66 3.51 3.42
CA LEU A 519 -1.66 4.55 3.50
C LEU A 519 -1.08 5.78 4.18
N SER A 520 -0.86 6.86 3.41
CA SER A 520 -0.27 8.10 3.92
C SER A 520 -1.06 8.72 5.08
N PRO A 521 -0.45 9.63 5.85
CA PRO A 521 -1.13 10.37 6.91
C PRO A 521 -2.31 11.15 6.36
N ARG A 522 -3.42 11.23 7.11
CA ARG A 522 -4.64 11.98 6.74
C ARG A 522 -5.27 11.53 5.41
N ARG A 523 -5.07 10.27 4.99
CA ARG A 523 -5.66 9.68 3.78
C ARG A 523 -6.59 8.52 4.12
N SER A 524 -7.32 8.08 3.09
CA SER A 524 -8.25 6.96 3.16
C SER A 524 -7.96 5.95 2.07
N MET A 525 -8.06 4.66 2.38
CA MET A 525 -8.06 3.55 1.41
C MET A 525 -9.40 2.83 1.45
N THR A 526 -9.72 2.08 0.40
CA THR A 526 -10.88 1.18 0.38
C THR A 526 -10.46 -0.16 -0.18
N PHE A 527 -10.85 -1.22 0.54
CA PHE A 527 -10.61 -2.61 0.21
C PHE A 527 -11.93 -3.27 -0.19
N THR A 528 -11.93 -4.12 -1.22
CA THR A 528 -13.09 -4.95 -1.55
C THR A 528 -13.11 -6.17 -0.63
N VAL A 529 -14.24 -6.44 0.01
CA VAL A 529 -14.41 -7.52 0.99
C VAL A 529 -15.59 -8.41 0.61
N THR A 530 -15.44 -9.73 0.77
CA THR A 530 -16.49 -10.72 0.48
C THR A 530 -17.58 -10.72 1.55
N GLU A 531 -18.81 -11.07 1.19
CA GLU A 531 -19.91 -11.26 2.14
C GLU A 531 -19.57 -12.30 3.23
N GLU A 532 -18.85 -13.36 2.86
CA GLU A 532 -18.33 -14.37 3.79
C GLU A 532 -17.39 -13.76 4.84
N SER A 533 -16.41 -12.96 4.42
CA SER A 533 -15.48 -12.29 5.34
C SER A 533 -16.20 -11.32 6.26
N VAL A 534 -17.19 -10.58 5.75
CA VAL A 534 -18.02 -9.66 6.54
C VAL A 534 -18.79 -10.39 7.63
N LYS A 535 -19.38 -11.55 7.31
CA LYS A 535 -20.11 -12.38 8.29
C LYS A 535 -19.17 -13.05 9.28
N ARG A 536 -18.07 -13.66 8.82
CA ARG A 536 -17.09 -14.36 9.65
C ARG A 536 -16.45 -13.45 10.70
N LEU A 537 -16.15 -12.21 10.31
CA LEU A 537 -15.54 -11.21 11.18
C LEU A 537 -16.56 -10.31 11.87
N ASP A 538 -17.86 -10.52 11.69
CA ASP A 538 -18.94 -9.67 12.23
C ASP A 538 -18.78 -8.16 11.91
N LEU A 539 -18.32 -7.80 10.71
CA LEU A 539 -18.06 -6.39 10.36
C LEU A 539 -19.35 -5.54 10.29
N GLU A 540 -20.53 -6.15 10.20
CA GLU A 540 -21.81 -5.43 10.21
C GLU A 540 -22.16 -4.83 11.60
N SER A 541 -21.56 -5.31 12.70
CA SER A 541 -21.70 -4.69 14.04
C SER A 541 -20.89 -3.40 14.22
N GLY A 542 -19.98 -3.11 13.28
CA GLY A 542 -19.01 -2.02 13.32
C GLY A 542 -17.60 -2.55 13.12
N VAL A 543 -16.69 -1.76 12.56
CA VAL A 543 -15.30 -2.21 12.30
C VAL A 543 -14.37 -1.72 13.39
N THR A 544 -13.75 -2.66 14.09
CA THR A 544 -12.68 -2.42 15.07
C THR A 544 -11.33 -2.70 14.43
N ILE A 545 -10.40 -1.75 14.50
CA ILE A 545 -8.98 -2.00 14.19
C ILE A 545 -8.34 -2.49 15.48
N VAL A 546 -7.83 -3.72 15.49
CA VAL A 546 -7.32 -4.36 16.71
C VAL A 546 -5.80 -4.32 16.82
N ALA A 547 -5.09 -4.24 15.69
CA ALA A 547 -3.65 -4.08 15.59
C ALA A 547 -3.26 -3.22 14.36
N ALA A 548 -2.07 -2.62 14.37
CA ALA A 548 -1.53 -1.81 13.28
C ALA A 548 0.00 -1.93 13.13
N ASP A 549 0.50 -1.61 11.93
CA ASP A 549 1.92 -1.39 11.60
C ASP A 549 2.01 0.07 11.13
N LEU A 550 2.44 0.96 12.04
CA LEU A 550 2.66 2.39 11.78
C LEU A 550 4.16 2.68 11.65
N SER A 551 4.56 3.54 10.69
CA SER A 551 5.97 3.98 10.56
C SER A 551 6.12 5.46 10.18
N GLY A 552 7.32 6.00 10.42
CA GLY A 552 7.70 7.40 10.11
C GLY A 552 8.39 7.57 8.76
N LEU A 553 8.11 6.66 7.81
CA LEU A 553 9.08 6.02 6.90
C LEU A 553 10.05 5.14 7.68
#